data_AF-A0ABD5TWW8-F1
#
_entry.id   AF-A0ABD5TWW8-F1
#
_cell.length_a   1.000
_cell.length_b   1.000
_cell.length_c   1.000
_cell.angle_alpha   90.00
_cell.angle_beta   90.00
_cell.angle_gamma   90.00
#
_symmetry.space_group_name_H-M   'P 1'
#
loop_
_entity.id
_entity.type
_entity.pdbx_description
1 polymer ?
#
loop_
_entity_poly.entity_id
_entity_poly.type
_entity_poly.pdbx_seq_one_letter_code
_entity_poly.pdbx_strand_id
1 'polypeptide(L)'
;MSSRDWIDREEQWARGNWMDTFSLLGQYLQTKLDRPIGIETRVNGEVRQDSDTPDLFFDVPELISTASDFFTLHPGDVIATGTPPGTASETVEFEKWGEEVSDLALDPGDTGEIGYRHLHRLPSLEARDETPFGTTARER
;
A
#
# COMPACT_ATOMS: atom_id res chain seq x y z
N MET A 1 3.57 -1.87 -0.97
CA MET A 1 3.24 -2.87 0.08
C MET A 1 4.07 -2.56 1.31
N SER A 2 3.67 -3.06 2.49
CA SER A 2 4.41 -2.85 3.73
C SER A 2 4.39 -4.12 4.59
N SER A 3 5.55 -4.52 5.11
CA SER A 3 5.71 -5.61 6.08
C SER A 3 5.70 -5.01 7.47
N ARG A 4 4.59 -5.16 8.19
CA ARG A 4 4.41 -4.51 9.51
C ARG A 4 5.32 -5.11 10.57
N ASP A 5 5.54 -6.41 10.53
CA ASP A 5 6.51 -7.10 11.39
C ASP A 5 7.93 -6.52 11.31
N TRP A 6 8.42 -6.18 10.10
CA TRP A 6 9.73 -5.55 9.93
C TRP A 6 9.72 -4.07 10.34
N ILE A 7 8.65 -3.33 10.02
CA ILE A 7 8.50 -1.94 10.45
C ILE A 7 8.51 -1.84 11.97
N ASP A 8 7.82 -2.74 12.67
CA ASP A 8 7.69 -2.69 14.13
C ASP A 8 8.99 -3.15 14.84
N ARG A 9 9.80 -3.97 14.17
CA ARG A 9 11.11 -4.42 14.68
C ARG A 9 12.23 -3.40 14.49
N GLU A 10 12.06 -2.46 13.57
CA GLU A 10 13.09 -1.51 13.17
C GLU A 10 12.70 -0.08 13.50
N GLU A 11 13.68 0.77 13.80
CA GLU A 11 13.43 2.21 14.00
C GLU A 11 13.14 2.94 12.69
N GLN A 12 13.47 2.31 11.55
CA GLN A 12 13.35 2.88 10.21
C GLN A 12 12.38 2.06 9.36
N TRP A 13 11.55 2.76 8.58
CA TRP A 13 10.49 2.11 7.79
C TRP A 13 10.96 1.58 6.44
N ALA A 14 12.19 1.91 6.03
CA ALA A 14 12.70 1.66 4.68
C ALA A 14 12.65 0.17 4.31
N ARG A 15 13.18 -0.70 5.18
CA ARG A 15 13.25 -2.13 4.89
C ARG A 15 11.86 -2.74 4.74
N GLY A 16 10.94 -2.42 5.63
CA GLY A 16 9.59 -2.96 5.59
C GLY A 16 8.75 -2.47 4.39
N ASN A 17 9.19 -1.44 3.67
CA ASN A 17 8.45 -0.90 2.52
C ASN A 17 9.11 -1.13 1.17
N TRP A 18 10.40 -1.49 1.11
CA TRP A 18 11.19 -1.50 -0.12
C TRP A 18 11.85 -2.86 -0.46
N MET A 19 11.30 -3.95 0.06
CA MET A 19 11.70 -5.30 -0.38
C MET A 19 11.34 -5.54 -1.85
N ASP A 20 11.96 -6.54 -2.45
CA ASP A 20 11.72 -6.92 -3.84
C ASP A 20 10.21 -7.04 -4.09
N THR A 21 9.74 -6.47 -5.19
CA THR A 21 8.32 -6.42 -5.59
C THR A 21 7.37 -5.52 -4.77
N PHE A 22 7.82 -4.83 -3.71
CA PHE A 22 6.91 -4.02 -2.86
C PHE A 22 6.46 -2.69 -3.49
N SER A 23 7.28 -2.13 -4.37
CA SER A 23 7.05 -0.83 -5.02
C SER A 23 6.55 -1.01 -6.45
N LEU A 24 5.31 -1.46 -6.56
CA LEU A 24 4.66 -1.72 -7.83
C LEU A 24 4.20 -0.40 -8.45
N LEU A 25 4.70 -0.14 -9.66
CA LEU A 25 4.24 0.97 -10.49
C LEU A 25 3.40 0.42 -11.63
N GLY A 26 2.42 1.22 -12.05
CA GLY A 26 1.53 0.83 -13.14
C GLY A 26 2.25 0.68 -14.47
N GLN A 27 1.66 -0.12 -15.36
CA GLN A 27 2.19 -0.35 -16.71
C GLN A 27 2.13 0.89 -17.61
N TYR A 28 1.32 1.87 -17.22
CA TYR A 28 1.02 3.07 -18.00
C TYR A 28 1.29 4.32 -17.19
N LEU A 29 1.81 5.35 -17.86
CA LEU A 29 1.94 6.70 -17.32
C LEU A 29 0.85 7.59 -17.94
N GLN A 30 -0.11 8.00 -17.12
CA GLN A 30 -1.15 8.94 -17.54
C GLN A 30 -0.65 10.38 -17.40
N THR A 31 -0.46 11.08 -18.52
CA THR A 31 0.14 12.43 -18.52
C THR A 31 -0.87 13.56 -18.30
N LYS A 32 -2.17 13.27 -18.38
CA LYS A 32 -3.25 14.26 -18.21
C LYS A 32 -4.37 13.67 -17.38
N LEU A 33 -4.80 14.41 -16.37
CA LEU A 33 -5.94 14.07 -15.51
C LEU A 33 -7.05 15.09 -15.79
N ASP A 34 -8.17 14.62 -16.32
CA ASP A 34 -9.33 15.45 -16.67
C ASP A 34 -10.45 15.38 -15.61
N ARG A 35 -10.28 14.52 -14.61
CA ARG A 35 -11.24 14.24 -13.55
C ARG A 35 -10.54 13.65 -12.32
N PRO A 36 -11.20 13.67 -11.14
CA PRO A 36 -10.78 12.88 -9.99
C PRO A 36 -10.53 11.41 -10.35
N ILE A 37 -9.44 10.85 -9.84
CA ILE A 37 -9.14 9.42 -9.97
C ILE A 37 -9.68 8.71 -8.73
N GLY A 38 -10.46 7.66 -8.93
CA GLY A 38 -10.81 6.72 -7.87
C GLY A 38 -9.77 5.61 -7.77
N ILE A 39 -9.40 5.24 -6.55
CA ILE A 39 -8.51 4.12 -6.27
C ILE A 39 -9.28 3.06 -5.49
N GLU A 40 -9.13 1.80 -5.91
CA GLU A 40 -9.77 0.65 -5.28
C GLU A 40 -8.73 -0.46 -5.11
N THR A 41 -8.63 -1.03 -3.92
CA THR A 41 -7.77 -2.18 -3.63
C THR A 41 -8.64 -3.38 -3.27
N ARG A 42 -8.34 -4.55 -3.84
CA ARG A 42 -9.01 -5.81 -3.53
C ARG A 42 -8.03 -6.86 -3.01
N VAL A 43 -8.52 -7.70 -2.10
CA VAL A 43 -7.84 -8.91 -1.64
C VAL A 43 -8.78 -10.08 -1.86
N ASN A 44 -8.35 -11.07 -2.63
CA ASN A 44 -9.17 -12.24 -2.99
C ASN A 44 -10.54 -11.87 -3.60
N GLY A 45 -10.56 -10.79 -4.37
CA GLY A 45 -11.77 -10.26 -5.01
C GLY A 45 -12.64 -9.36 -4.12
N GLU A 46 -12.36 -9.26 -2.82
CA GLU A 46 -13.09 -8.39 -1.89
C GLU A 46 -12.47 -7.00 -1.82
N VAL A 47 -13.29 -5.95 -1.92
CA VAL A 47 -12.83 -4.56 -1.80
C VAL A 47 -12.41 -4.28 -0.36
N ARG A 48 -11.16 -3.84 -0.17
CA ARG A 48 -10.58 -3.46 1.13
C ARG A 48 -10.40 -1.96 1.27
N GLN A 49 -10.07 -1.28 0.17
CA GLN A 49 -9.93 0.17 0.13
C GLN A 49 -10.67 0.71 -1.08
N ASP A 50 -11.37 1.84 -0.91
CA ASP A 50 -12.08 2.54 -1.97
C ASP A 50 -12.19 4.04 -1.64
N SER A 51 -11.61 4.90 -2.47
CA SER A 51 -11.57 6.36 -2.23
C SER A 51 -11.25 7.12 -3.53
N ASP A 52 -11.39 8.44 -3.52
CA ASP A 52 -11.04 9.31 -4.63
C ASP A 52 -9.93 10.30 -4.27
N THR A 53 -9.15 10.72 -5.26
CA THR A 53 -8.09 11.75 -5.10
C THR A 53 -8.49 13.06 -4.41
N PRO A 54 -9.75 13.56 -4.45
CA PRO A 54 -10.15 14.73 -3.66
C PRO A 54 -10.17 14.48 -2.14
N ASP A 55 -10.14 13.21 -1.71
CA ASP A 55 -10.04 12.83 -0.29
C ASP A 55 -8.60 12.85 0.23
N LEU A 56 -7.62 13.18 -0.63
CA LEU A 56 -6.25 13.39 -0.19
C LEU A 56 -6.20 14.53 0.84
N PHE A 57 -5.58 14.25 1.98
CA PHE A 57 -5.40 15.26 3.02
C PHE A 57 -4.52 16.43 2.55
N PHE A 58 -3.44 16.11 1.82
CA PHE A 58 -2.58 17.06 1.12
C PHE A 58 -2.71 16.82 -0.38
N ASP A 59 -3.05 17.86 -1.15
CA ASP A 59 -3.17 17.71 -2.59
C ASP A 59 -1.80 17.53 -3.29
N VAL A 60 -1.82 17.11 -4.55
CA VAL A 60 -0.57 16.82 -5.29
C VAL A 60 0.36 18.04 -5.38
N PRO A 61 -0.13 19.26 -5.71
CA PRO A 61 0.70 20.47 -5.64
C PRO A 61 1.36 20.71 -4.28
N GLU A 62 0.63 20.53 -3.17
CA GLU A 62 1.14 20.71 -1.81
C GLU A 62 2.21 19.66 -1.46
N LEU A 63 1.98 18.40 -1.84
CA LEU A 63 2.97 17.33 -1.68
C LEU A 63 4.27 17.63 -2.43
N ILE A 64 4.17 18.09 -3.68
CA ILE A 64 5.35 18.45 -4.49
C ILE A 64 6.10 19.63 -3.86
N SER A 65 5.38 20.68 -3.45
CA SER A 65 5.97 21.84 -2.79
C SER A 65 6.71 21.43 -1.53
N THR A 66 6.04 20.68 -0.65
CA THR A 66 6.61 20.23 0.63
C THR A 66 7.82 19.33 0.40
N ALA A 67 7.76 18.38 -0.54
CA ALA A 67 8.89 17.53 -0.85
C ALA A 67 10.09 18.35 -1.38
N SER A 68 9.84 19.39 -2.18
CA SER A 68 10.89 20.22 -2.77
C SER A 68 11.65 21.09 -1.75
N ASP A 69 11.10 21.32 -0.56
CA ASP A 69 11.80 22.01 0.53
C ASP A 69 12.92 21.15 1.15
N PHE A 70 12.81 19.82 1.04
CA PHE A 70 13.78 18.87 1.62
C PHE A 70 14.65 18.18 0.56
N PHE A 71 14.13 17.99 -0.65
CA PHE A 71 14.78 17.23 -1.71
C PHE A 71 14.83 18.04 -3.01
N THR A 72 15.95 17.96 -3.73
CA THR A 72 15.99 18.45 -5.11
C THR A 72 15.24 17.46 -5.99
N LEU A 73 14.11 17.89 -6.57
CA LEU A 73 13.30 17.06 -7.45
C LEU A 73 13.86 17.07 -8.88
N HIS A 74 13.97 15.89 -9.47
CA HIS A 74 14.45 15.66 -10.83
C HIS A 74 13.35 15.10 -11.74
N PRO A 75 13.40 15.37 -13.06
CA PRO A 75 12.53 14.69 -14.00
C PRO A 75 12.71 13.18 -13.93
N GLY A 76 11.61 12.46 -13.66
CA GLY A 76 11.61 11.01 -13.46
C GLY A 76 11.41 10.57 -12.01
N ASP A 77 11.49 11.49 -11.04
CA ASP A 77 11.18 11.18 -9.64
C ASP A 77 9.71 10.78 -9.48
N VAL A 78 9.47 9.82 -8.59
CA VAL A 78 8.14 9.26 -8.31
C VAL A 78 7.79 9.52 -6.85
N ILE A 79 6.63 10.15 -6.63
CA ILE A 79 6.10 10.43 -5.29
C ILE A 79 4.88 9.54 -5.07
N ALA A 80 4.94 8.65 -4.07
CA ALA A 80 3.78 7.92 -3.60
C ALA A 80 2.98 8.83 -2.65
N THR A 81 1.76 9.21 -3.05
CA THR A 81 0.98 10.28 -2.42
C THR A 81 0.18 9.84 -1.18
N GLY A 82 0.43 8.63 -0.68
CA GLY A 82 -0.31 8.03 0.45
C GLY A 82 -1.25 6.90 0.03
N THR A 83 -2.01 6.41 0.99
CA THR A 83 -2.98 5.32 0.84
C THR A 83 -4.30 5.72 1.51
N PRO A 84 -5.46 5.39 0.92
CA PRO A 84 -6.76 5.64 1.55
C PRO A 84 -6.97 4.75 2.79
N PRO A 85 -7.99 5.02 3.62
CA PRO A 85 -8.32 4.16 4.76
C PRO A 85 -8.71 2.74 4.32
N GLY A 86 -8.59 1.78 5.23
CA GLY A 86 -8.95 0.38 5.00
C GLY A 86 -7.75 -0.54 4.84
N THR A 87 -6.60 -0.12 5.34
CA THR A 87 -5.43 -1.01 5.43
C THR A 87 -5.62 -2.02 6.57
N ALA A 88 -5.02 -3.20 6.44
CA ALA A 88 -5.11 -4.24 7.47
C ALA A 88 -4.66 -3.77 8.87
N SER A 89 -3.71 -2.83 8.93
CA SER A 89 -3.23 -2.25 10.19
C SER A 89 -4.20 -1.26 10.84
N GLU A 90 -5.14 -0.71 10.08
CA GLU A 90 -6.18 0.20 10.60
C GLU A 90 -7.43 -0.57 11.01
N THR A 91 -7.69 -1.71 10.35
CA THR A 91 -8.85 -2.55 10.63
C THR A 91 -8.50 -3.58 11.70
N VAL A 92 -8.77 -3.22 12.95
CA VAL A 92 -8.75 -4.17 14.06
C VAL A 92 -10.14 -4.77 14.21
N GLU A 93 -10.29 -6.04 13.84
CA GLU A 93 -11.46 -6.84 14.21
C GLU A 93 -11.21 -7.46 15.59
N PHE A 94 -12.19 -7.33 16.48
CA PHE A 94 -12.16 -7.99 17.79
C PHE A 94 -13.00 -9.25 17.73
N GLU A 95 -12.39 -10.40 18.01
CA GLU A 95 -13.19 -11.60 18.24
C GLU A 95 -14.05 -11.44 19.50
N LYS A 96 -15.13 -12.23 19.57
CA LYS A 96 -16.14 -12.25 20.65
C LYS A 96 -15.57 -12.40 22.07
N TRP A 97 -14.28 -12.71 22.21
CA TRP A 97 -13.56 -12.93 23.46
C TRP A 97 -12.45 -11.90 23.76
N GLY A 98 -12.35 -10.82 22.97
CA GLY A 98 -11.43 -9.71 23.25
C GLY A 98 -9.98 -9.96 22.86
N GLU A 99 -9.72 -11.01 22.09
CA GLU A 99 -8.45 -11.17 21.38
C GLU A 99 -8.46 -10.30 20.12
N GLU A 100 -7.39 -9.53 19.93
CA GLU A 100 -7.14 -8.79 18.70
C GLU A 100 -6.78 -9.80 17.61
N VAL A 101 -7.66 -9.96 16.63
CA VAL A 101 -7.42 -10.84 15.49
C VAL A 101 -7.19 -9.93 14.30
N SER A 102 -5.94 -9.53 14.08
CA SER A 102 -5.53 -8.80 12.88
C SER A 102 -5.22 -9.76 11.72
N ASP A 103 -6.10 -10.75 11.46
CA ASP A 103 -5.99 -11.71 10.34
C ASP A 103 -6.41 -11.08 8.99
N LEU A 104 -6.16 -9.78 8.80
CA LEU A 104 -6.41 -9.07 7.54
C LEU A 104 -5.12 -8.79 6.75
N ALA A 105 -3.96 -9.16 7.33
CA ALA A 105 -2.71 -9.21 6.60
C ALA A 105 -2.80 -10.19 5.44
N LEU A 106 -1.97 -10.00 4.42
CA LEU A 106 -1.92 -10.91 3.28
C LEU A 106 -1.21 -12.21 3.70
N ASP A 107 -1.88 -13.34 3.51
CA ASP A 107 -1.28 -14.66 3.65
C ASP A 107 -0.69 -15.16 2.32
N PRO A 108 0.33 -16.03 2.34
CA PRO A 108 0.84 -16.64 1.12
C PRO A 108 -0.27 -17.33 0.31
N GLY A 109 -0.40 -16.96 -0.97
CA GLY A 109 -1.46 -17.42 -1.86
C GLY A 109 -2.63 -16.45 -2.01
N ASP A 110 -2.74 -15.43 -1.14
CA ASP A 110 -3.72 -14.37 -1.32
C ASP A 110 -3.40 -13.55 -2.56
N THR A 111 -4.45 -13.06 -3.23
CA THR A 111 -4.32 -12.24 -4.42
C THR A 111 -4.67 -10.79 -4.11
N GLY A 112 -3.71 -9.89 -4.27
CA GLY A 112 -3.89 -8.45 -4.18
C GLY A 112 -4.09 -7.83 -5.55
N GLU A 113 -5.06 -6.93 -5.68
CA GLU A 113 -5.29 -6.13 -6.87
C GLU A 113 -5.40 -4.65 -6.53
N ILE A 114 -4.74 -3.80 -7.31
CA ILE A 114 -4.90 -2.34 -7.23
C ILE A 114 -5.50 -1.86 -8.54
N GLY A 115 -6.62 -1.16 -8.45
CA GLY A 115 -7.36 -0.61 -9.57
C GLY A 115 -7.53 0.89 -9.47
N TYR A 116 -7.44 1.56 -10.61
CA TYR A 116 -7.85 2.95 -10.75
C TYR A 116 -9.19 2.99 -11.48
N ARG A 117 -10.25 3.44 -10.78
CA ARG A 117 -11.60 3.52 -11.34
C ARG A 117 -11.57 4.36 -12.61
N HIS A 118 -12.22 3.85 -13.66
CA HIS A 118 -12.29 4.45 -15.00
C HIS A 118 -10.97 4.54 -15.79
N LEU A 119 -9.88 3.97 -15.28
CA LEU A 119 -8.60 3.87 -15.99
C LEU A 119 -8.23 2.40 -16.20
N HIS A 120 -7.28 1.89 -15.41
CA HIS A 120 -6.72 0.56 -15.56
C HIS A 120 -6.60 -0.12 -14.20
N ARG A 121 -6.64 -1.45 -14.22
CA ARG A 121 -6.32 -2.29 -13.08
C ARG A 121 -4.95 -2.92 -13.31
N LEU A 122 -4.14 -2.98 -12.25
CA LEU A 122 -2.87 -3.69 -12.29
C LEU A 122 -3.12 -5.20 -12.31
N PRO A 123 -2.21 -6.01 -12.88
CA PRO A 123 -2.28 -7.46 -12.74
C PRO A 123 -2.39 -7.84 -11.27
N SER A 124 -3.19 -8.87 -10.98
CA SER A 124 -3.23 -9.45 -9.65
C SER A 124 -1.86 -9.99 -9.27
N LEU A 125 -1.49 -9.80 -8.01
CA LEU A 125 -0.26 -10.31 -7.46
C LEU A 125 -0.58 -11.25 -6.32
N GLU A 126 0.05 -12.40 -6.38
CA GLU A 126 -0.02 -13.38 -5.32
C GLU A 126 0.98 -12.99 -4.23
N ALA A 127 0.48 -12.84 -3.01
CA ALA A 127 1.31 -12.68 -1.83
C ALA A 127 2.18 -13.92 -1.67
N ARG A 128 3.47 -13.70 -1.47
CA ARG A 128 4.45 -14.76 -1.28
C ARG A 128 4.93 -14.74 0.16
N ASP A 129 5.54 -15.85 0.58
CA ASP A 129 6.33 -15.83 1.80
C ASP A 129 7.59 -15.01 1.54
N GLU A 130 7.56 -13.76 2.00
CA GLU A 130 8.63 -12.78 1.83
C GLU A 130 9.77 -12.98 2.84
N THR A 131 9.76 -14.02 3.68
CA THR A 131 10.82 -14.27 4.66
C THR A 131 12.12 -14.67 3.92
N PRO A 132 13.12 -13.78 3.76
CA PRO A 132 14.27 -14.08 2.89
C PRO A 132 15.21 -15.13 3.52
N PHE A 133 14.99 -15.43 4.79
CA PHE A 133 15.71 -16.41 5.59
C PHE A 133 14.67 -17.16 6.41
N GLY A 134 14.25 -18.35 5.97
CA GLY A 134 13.25 -19.15 6.69
C GLY A 134 13.61 -19.27 8.18
N THR A 135 12.80 -18.67 9.05
CA THR A 135 12.76 -18.93 10.49
C THR A 135 11.43 -18.38 11.04
N THR A 136 10.55 -19.32 11.39
CA THR A 136 9.59 -19.29 12.51
C THR A 136 9.35 -17.93 13.20
N ALA A 137 8.29 -17.22 12.78
CA ALA A 137 7.72 -16.09 13.51
C ALA A 137 6.46 -16.47 14.33
N ARG A 138 6.40 -17.70 14.88
CA ARG A 138 5.33 -18.16 15.79
C ARG A 138 5.80 -18.78 17.11
N GLU A 139 7.08 -18.65 17.46
CA GLU A 139 7.56 -19.03 18.79
C GLU A 139 8.17 -17.83 19.51
N ARG A 140 7.35 -17.15 20.32
CA ARG A 140 7.70 -16.60 21.64
C ARG A 140 6.46 -16.22 22.41
#